data_AF-A0A7V1NS62-F1
#
_entry.id   AF-A0A7V1NS62-F1
#
_cell.length_a   1.000
_cell.length_b   1.000
_cell.length_c   1.000
_cell.angle_alpha   90.00
_cell.angle_beta   90.00
_cell.angle_gamma   90.00
#
_symmetry.space_group_name_H-M   'P 1'
#
loop_
_entity.id
_entity.type
_entity.pdbx_description
1 polymer ?
#
loop_
_entity_poly.entity_id
_entity_poly.type
_entity_poly.pdbx_seq_one_letter_code
_entity_poly.pdbx_strand_id
1 'polypeptide(L)'
;GHGVRTIENSDVVQFVHEHGVVLEVCPTSNLQTGVVRTFSMHPLPDLIALGLAVTVNTDDPSVSDTTLTDEYLVAMTAIGLNLEQIREAVFTAVDAAFIPEEERLRLRERFQEWRTAKPSS
;
A
#
# COMPACT_ATOMS: atom_id res chain seq x y z
N GLY A 1 9.49 0.58 5.86
CA GLY A 1 9.17 -0.85 5.90
C GLY A 1 8.07 -1.17 6.90
N HIS A 2 6.98 -1.78 6.43
CA HIS A 2 5.76 -2.19 7.14
C HIS A 2 5.01 -1.08 7.86
N GLY A 3 5.40 -0.77 9.09
CA GLY A 3 4.76 0.26 9.92
C GLY A 3 3.31 -0.01 10.34
N VAL A 4 2.76 -1.21 10.09
CA VAL A 4 1.34 -1.52 10.35
C VAL A 4 0.92 -1.43 11.82
N ARG A 5 1.87 -1.62 12.76
CA ARG A 5 1.63 -1.47 14.21
C ARG A 5 1.55 -0.02 14.69
N THR A 6 1.79 0.96 13.81
CA THR A 6 1.56 2.39 14.09
C THR A 6 0.14 2.63 14.62
N ILE A 7 -0.83 1.86 14.11
CA ILE A 7 -2.24 1.92 14.50
C ILE A 7 -2.50 1.71 16.01
N GLU A 8 -1.56 1.09 16.72
CA GLU A 8 -1.70 0.79 18.16
C GLU A 8 -1.53 2.02 19.06
N ASN A 9 -1.03 3.14 18.53
CA ASN A 9 -0.80 4.37 19.29
C ASN A 9 -1.21 5.62 18.49
N SER A 10 -2.19 6.36 19.00
CA SER A 10 -2.73 7.57 18.37
C SER A 10 -1.70 8.66 18.13
N ASP A 11 -0.74 8.84 19.05
CA ASP A 11 0.29 9.88 18.93
C ASP A 11 1.26 9.53 17.79
N VAL A 12 1.55 8.24 17.60
CA VAL A 12 2.37 7.75 16.49
C VAL A 12 1.62 7.88 15.17
N VAL A 13 0.33 7.54 15.12
CA VAL A 13 -0.53 7.77 13.94
C VAL A 13 -0.50 9.25 13.54
N GLN A 14 -0.73 10.15 14.50
CA GLN A 14 -0.71 11.58 14.26
C GLN A 14 0.65 12.04 13.71
N PHE A 15 1.74 11.61 14.36
CA PHE A 15 3.08 11.93 13.91
C PHE A 15 3.35 11.47 12.47
N VAL A 16 3.03 10.21 12.14
CA VAL A 16 3.24 9.64 10.80
C VAL A 16 2.42 10.40 9.75
N HIS A 17 1.16 10.74 10.07
CA HIS A 17 0.31 11.52 9.19
C HIS A 17 0.87 12.92 8.94
N GLU A 18 1.18 13.67 10.01
CA GLU A 18 1.66 15.06 9.93
C GLU A 18 2.98 15.19 9.17
N HIS A 19 3.86 14.20 9.29
CA HIS A 19 5.17 14.21 8.64
C HIS A 19 5.17 13.54 7.26
N GLY A 20 4.01 13.05 6.79
CA GLY A 20 3.91 12.37 5.50
C GLY A 20 4.78 11.12 5.40
N VAL A 21 4.97 10.40 6.51
CA VAL A 21 5.80 9.19 6.54
C VAL A 21 5.06 8.07 5.81
N VAL A 22 5.69 7.51 4.79
CA VAL A 22 5.11 6.47 3.94
C VAL A 22 5.32 5.09 4.57
N LEU A 23 4.23 4.34 4.72
CA LEU A 23 4.24 2.98 5.27
C LEU A 23 4.23 1.95 4.13
N GLU A 24 5.32 1.20 4.02
CA GLU A 24 5.49 0.15 3.00
C GLU A 24 4.87 -1.17 3.45
N VAL A 25 3.57 -1.36 3.21
CA VAL A 25 2.80 -2.49 3.75
C VAL A 25 2.95 -3.74 2.88
N CYS A 26 3.13 -4.90 3.52
CA CYS A 26 3.36 -6.17 2.84
C CYS A 26 2.35 -7.23 3.32
N PRO A 27 1.14 -7.27 2.75
CA PRO A 27 0.03 -8.08 3.26
C PRO A 27 0.37 -9.54 3.56
N THR A 28 0.91 -10.27 2.58
CA THR A 28 1.23 -11.70 2.76
C THR A 28 2.33 -11.92 3.79
N SER A 29 3.40 -11.11 3.73
CA SER A 29 4.49 -11.14 4.73
C SER A 29 3.96 -10.85 6.14
N ASN A 30 3.06 -9.88 6.32
CA ASN A 30 2.47 -9.57 7.62
C ASN A 30 1.66 -10.73 8.21
N LEU A 31 1.00 -11.54 7.37
CA LEU A 31 0.36 -12.78 7.83
C LEU A 31 1.39 -13.85 8.18
N GLN A 32 2.35 -14.12 7.30
CA GLN A 32 3.35 -15.18 7.46
C GLN A 32 4.28 -14.95 8.67
N THR A 33 4.60 -13.69 8.97
CA THR A 33 5.42 -13.29 10.12
C THR A 33 4.61 -13.16 11.42
N GLY A 34 3.28 -13.35 11.36
CA GLY A 34 2.40 -13.30 12.52
C GLY A 34 2.08 -11.90 13.03
N VAL A 35 2.40 -10.85 12.27
CA VAL A 35 2.02 -9.46 12.58
C VAL A 35 0.49 -9.33 12.59
N VAL A 36 -0.19 -10.04 11.68
CA VAL A 36 -1.64 -10.21 11.70
C VAL A 36 -1.98 -11.69 11.75
N ARG A 37 -3.13 -12.05 12.34
CA ARG A 37 -3.59 -13.45 12.42
C ARG A 37 -4.40 -13.90 11.21
N THR A 38 -5.12 -12.97 10.58
CA THR A 38 -5.93 -13.19 9.38
C THR A 38 -5.92 -11.92 8.52
N PHE A 39 -6.13 -12.06 7.21
CA PHE A 39 -6.24 -10.90 6.31
C PHE A 39 -7.43 -9.98 6.65
N SER A 40 -8.55 -10.54 7.10
CA SER A 40 -9.72 -9.77 7.51
C SER A 40 -9.48 -8.84 8.71
N MET A 41 -8.42 -9.08 9.48
CA MET A 41 -7.99 -8.23 10.61
C MET A 41 -6.78 -7.37 10.26
N HIS A 42 -6.40 -7.29 8.97
CA HIS A 42 -5.24 -6.51 8.57
C HIS A 42 -5.53 -5.01 8.74
N PRO A 43 -4.65 -4.22 9.37
CA PRO A 43 -4.91 -2.81 9.66
C PRO A 43 -4.85 -1.89 8.43
N LEU A 44 -4.64 -2.43 7.23
CA LEU A 44 -4.40 -1.63 6.01
C LEU A 44 -5.60 -0.72 5.67
N PRO A 45 -6.87 -1.18 5.75
CA PRO A 45 -8.02 -0.30 5.56
C PRO A 45 -8.06 0.85 6.56
N ASP A 46 -7.71 0.59 7.82
CA ASP A 46 -7.75 1.59 8.89
C ASP A 46 -6.63 2.64 8.72
N LEU A 47 -5.42 2.20 8.33
CA LEU A 47 -4.32 3.12 8.01
C LEU A 47 -4.72 4.09 6.89
N ILE A 48 -5.37 3.58 5.84
CA ILE A 48 -5.89 4.40 4.73
C ILE A 48 -7.00 5.33 5.21
N ALA A 49 -7.94 4.84 6.02
CA ALA A 49 -9.05 5.63 6.54
C ALA A 49 -8.58 6.78 7.45
N LEU A 50 -7.45 6.60 8.13
CA LEU A 50 -6.78 7.62 8.94
C LEU A 50 -5.91 8.58 8.12
N GLY A 51 -5.90 8.45 6.79
CA GLY A 51 -5.15 9.34 5.90
C GLY A 51 -3.64 9.12 5.91
N LEU A 52 -3.17 7.97 6.37
CA LEU A 52 -1.74 7.63 6.29
C LEU A 52 -1.36 7.29 4.85
N ALA A 53 -0.18 7.75 4.45
CA ALA A 53 0.40 7.37 3.16
C ALA A 53 0.87 5.92 3.22
N VAL A 54 0.28 5.05 2.41
CA VAL A 54 0.60 3.61 2.39
C VAL A 54 0.91 3.13 0.98
N THR A 55 1.79 2.15 0.87
CA THR A 55 2.05 1.39 -0.37
C THR A 55 1.79 -0.09 -0.13
N VAL A 56 1.57 -0.86 -1.20
CA VAL A 56 1.45 -2.33 -1.16
C VAL A 56 2.68 -2.93 -1.83
N ASN A 57 3.33 -3.86 -1.14
CA ASN A 57 4.62 -4.42 -1.53
C ASN A 57 4.67 -5.92 -1.22
N THR A 58 5.60 -6.63 -1.86
CA THR A 58 5.77 -8.08 -1.69
C THR A 58 6.70 -8.48 -0.55
N ASP A 59 7.48 -7.53 -0.02
CA ASP A 59 8.63 -7.82 0.86
C ASP A 59 9.67 -8.70 0.15
N ASP A 60 9.73 -10.00 0.48
CA ASP A 60 10.52 -11.02 -0.23
C ASP A 60 9.58 -11.96 -1.02
N PRO A 61 9.44 -11.76 -2.35
CA PRO A 61 8.60 -12.60 -3.21
C PRO A 61 8.97 -14.08 -3.18
N SER A 62 10.26 -14.40 -3.02
CA SER A 62 10.77 -15.77 -3.11
C SER A 62 10.44 -16.57 -1.86
N VAL A 63 10.53 -15.91 -0.70
CA VAL A 63 10.15 -16.49 0.59
C VAL A 63 8.63 -16.54 0.74
N SER A 64 7.94 -15.50 0.28
CA SER A 64 6.49 -15.37 0.49
C SER A 64 5.64 -16.10 -0.54
N ASP A 65 6.25 -16.62 -1.62
CA ASP A 65 5.58 -17.26 -2.76
C ASP A 65 4.43 -16.40 -3.31
N THR A 66 4.73 -15.12 -3.57
CA THR A 66 3.75 -14.09 -3.96
C THR A 66 4.30 -13.18 -5.06
N THR A 67 3.43 -12.62 -5.89
CA THR A 67 3.75 -11.52 -6.80
C THR A 67 3.05 -10.23 -6.36
N LEU A 68 3.46 -9.08 -6.92
CA LEU A 68 2.77 -7.82 -6.62
C LEU A 68 1.29 -7.85 -7.04
N THR A 69 0.96 -8.57 -8.11
CA THR A 69 -0.43 -8.78 -8.54
C THR A 69 -1.21 -9.59 -7.51
N ASP A 70 -0.58 -10.60 -6.91
CA ASP A 70 -1.20 -11.40 -5.85
C ASP A 70 -1.43 -10.55 -4.58
N GLU A 71 -0.49 -9.67 -4.21
CA GLU A 71 -0.69 -8.73 -3.09
C GLU A 71 -1.87 -7.80 -3.32
N TYR A 72 -2.04 -7.27 -4.54
CA TYR A 72 -3.22 -6.47 -4.87
C TYR A 72 -4.52 -7.31 -4.80
N LEU A 73 -4.48 -8.54 -5.29
CA LEU A 73 -5.65 -9.44 -5.23
C LEU A 73 -6.03 -9.76 -3.78
N VAL A 74 -5.06 -10.07 -2.92
CA VAL A 74 -5.25 -10.31 -1.48
C VAL A 74 -5.79 -9.05 -0.80
N ALA A 75 -5.21 -7.88 -1.09
CA ALA A 75 -5.66 -6.61 -0.55
C ALA A 75 -7.15 -6.34 -0.90
N MET A 76 -7.57 -6.65 -2.13
CA MET A 76 -8.95 -6.44 -2.55
C MET A 76 -9.92 -7.50 -2.04
N THR A 77 -9.55 -8.77 -2.12
CA THR A 77 -10.48 -9.90 -1.89
C THR A 77 -10.52 -10.40 -0.45
N ALA A 78 -9.40 -10.30 0.28
CA ALA A 78 -9.27 -10.84 1.63
C ALA A 78 -9.19 -9.74 2.70
N ILE A 79 -8.59 -8.59 2.39
CA ILE A 79 -8.48 -7.44 3.30
C ILE A 79 -9.67 -6.48 3.10
N GLY A 80 -10.15 -6.31 1.86
CA GLY A 80 -11.34 -5.51 1.56
C GLY A 80 -11.06 -4.10 1.02
N LEU A 81 -9.89 -3.87 0.42
CA LEU A 81 -9.62 -2.63 -0.31
C LEU A 81 -10.42 -2.59 -1.61
N ASN A 82 -10.91 -1.41 -1.97
CA ASN A 82 -11.47 -1.18 -3.29
C ASN A 82 -10.38 -0.78 -4.30
N LEU A 83 -10.73 -0.79 -5.60
CA LEU A 83 -9.78 -0.47 -6.68
C LEU A 83 -9.20 0.94 -6.56
N GLU A 84 -9.96 1.91 -6.05
CA GLU A 84 -9.47 3.28 -5.89
C GLU A 84 -8.42 3.37 -4.79
N GLN A 85 -8.59 2.65 -3.69
CA GLN A 85 -7.57 2.56 -2.64
C GLN A 85 -6.28 1.91 -3.15
N ILE A 86 -6.38 0.90 -4.02
CA ILE A 86 -5.20 0.32 -4.69
C ILE A 86 -4.52 1.34 -5.59
N ARG A 87 -5.28 2.14 -6.35
CA ARG A 87 -4.73 3.21 -7.19
C ARG A 87 -4.00 4.25 -6.37
N GLU A 88 -4.58 4.72 -5.28
CA GLU A 88 -3.94 5.70 -4.39
C GLU A 88 -2.65 5.13 -3.76
N ALA A 89 -2.61 3.84 -3.42
CA ALA A 89 -1.38 3.19 -2.96
C ALA A 89 -0.28 3.17 -4.06
N VAL A 90 -0.66 2.98 -5.32
CA VAL A 90 0.27 3.06 -6.47
C VAL A 90 0.79 4.49 -6.66
N PHE A 91 -0.07 5.50 -6.62
CA PHE A 91 0.37 6.90 -6.72
C PHE A 91 1.27 7.30 -5.54
N THR A 92 0.94 6.85 -4.33
CA THR A 92 1.78 7.03 -3.15
C THR A 92 3.17 6.41 -3.36
N ALA A 93 3.25 5.21 -3.95
CA ALA A 93 4.52 4.56 -4.24
C ALA A 93 5.36 5.34 -5.27
N VAL A 94 4.73 5.89 -6.31
CA VAL A 94 5.41 6.76 -7.30
C VAL A 94 5.96 8.02 -6.64
N ASP A 95 5.18 8.65 -5.77
CA ASP A 95 5.58 9.89 -5.10
C ASP A 95 6.70 9.68 -4.09
N ALA A 96 6.67 8.53 -3.40
CA ALA A 96 7.63 8.13 -2.38
C ALA A 96 8.93 7.53 -2.94
N ALA A 97 8.94 7.14 -4.23
CA ALA A 97 10.08 6.46 -4.83
C ALA A 97 11.36 7.31 -4.79
N PHE A 98 12.47 6.69 -4.39
CA PHE A 98 13.80 7.31 -4.38
C PHE A 98 14.42 7.32 -5.78
N ILE A 99 13.82 8.12 -6.66
CA ILE A 99 14.20 8.28 -8.07
C ILE A 99 14.34 9.77 -8.43
N PRO A 100 15.04 10.11 -9.54
CA PRO A 100 15.10 11.47 -10.03
C PRO A 100 13.70 12.04 -10.30
N GLU A 101 13.53 13.35 -10.09
CA GLU A 101 12.23 14.03 -10.23
C GLU A 101 11.62 13.87 -11.63
N GLU A 102 12.44 13.96 -12.68
CA GLU A 102 12.00 13.74 -14.06
C GLU A 102 11.38 12.35 -14.26
N GLU A 103 12.00 11.31 -13.68
CA GLU A 103 11.48 9.95 -13.76
C GLU A 103 10.18 9.78 -12.98
N ARG A 104 10.09 10.41 -11.80
CA ARG A 104 8.85 10.42 -11.01
C ARG A 104 7.70 11.09 -11.78
N LEU A 105 7.94 12.22 -12.44
CA LEU A 105 6.93 12.90 -13.25
C LEU A 105 6.48 12.02 -14.42
N ARG A 106 7.41 11.38 -15.13
CA ARG A 106 7.08 10.41 -16.20
C ARG A 106 6.20 9.27 -15.70
N LEU A 107 6.54 8.67 -14.55
CA LEU A 107 5.73 7.60 -13.96
C LEU A 107 4.35 8.11 -13.55
N ARG A 108 4.27 9.28 -12.92
CA ARG A 108 3.01 9.88 -12.49
C ARG A 108 2.07 10.13 -13.67
N GLU A 109 2.56 10.67 -14.78
CA GLU A 109 1.78 10.85 -16.02
C GLU A 109 1.28 9.51 -16.56
N ARG A 110 2.15 8.51 -16.67
CA ARG A 110 1.77 7.17 -17.13
C ARG A 110 0.67 6.53 -16.27
N PHE A 111 0.74 6.66 -14.95
CA PHE A 111 -0.30 6.13 -14.06
C PHE A 111 -1.59 6.96 -14.08
N GLN A 112 -1.52 8.27 -14.35
CA GLN A 112 -2.72 9.10 -14.57
C GLN A 112 -3.50 8.66 -15.81
N GLU A 113 -2.80 8.37 -16.91
CA GLU A 113 -3.43 7.81 -18.11
C GLU A 113 -4.16 6.50 -17.78
N TRP A 114 -3.51 5.59 -17.05
CA TRP A 114 -4.13 4.34 -16.57
C TRP A 114 -5.38 4.57 -15.69
N ARG A 115 -5.37 5.58 -14.81
CA ARG A 115 -6.54 5.90 -13.95
C ARG A 115 -7.75 6.37 -14.77
N THR A 116 -7.50 7.10 -15.86
CA THR A 116 -8.56 7.65 -16.73
C THR A 116 -9.00 6.71 -17.85
N ALA A 117 -8.20 5.69 -18.16
CA ALA A 117 -8.57 4.65 -19.12
C ALA A 117 -9.84 3.93 -18.65
N LYS A 118 -10.90 3.98 -19.45
CA LYS A 118 -12.12 3.22 -19.19
C LYS A 118 -11.77 1.72 -19.26
N PRO A 119 -12.25 0.89 -18.32
CA PRO A 119 -12.12 -0.55 -18.48
C PRO A 119 -12.81 -0.95 -19.79
N SER A 120 -12.09 -1.68 -20.64
CA SER A 120 -12.65 -2.28 -21.84
C SER A 120 -13.85 -3.14 -21.42
N SER A 121 -15.02 -2.81 -21.97
CA SER A 121 -16.27 -3.57 -21.83
C SER A 121 -16.14 -4.99 -22.35
#